data_AF-A0A5C2FUR5-F1
#
_entry.id   AF-A0A5C2FUR5-F1
#
_cell.length_a   1.000
_cell.length_b   1.000
_cell.length_c   1.000
_cell.angle_alpha   90.00
_cell.angle_beta   90.00
_cell.angle_gamma   90.00
#
_symmetry.space_group_name_H-M   'P 1'
#
loop_
_entity.id
_entity.type
_entity.pdbx_description
1 polymer ?
#
loop_
_entity_poly.entity_id
_entity_poly.type
_entity_poly.pdbx_seq_one_letter_code
_entity_poly.pdbx_strand_id
1 'polypeptide(L)'
;MLNMQQHPSAIARLRSQLAAGHIANVSDFWRDAESLNGPLVMPVEGAEDEREVTFLWRAWHSLQGVYLRLNRVTDKEHVAKGMMTPFPRRISGH
;
A
#
# COMPACT_ATOMS: atom_id res chain seq x y z
N MET A 1 -19.32 3.33 -12.29
CA MET A 1 -19.00 3.08 -10.86
C MET A 1 -17.92 2.01 -10.82
N LEU A 2 -16.74 2.30 -10.24
CA LEU A 2 -15.75 1.24 -9.98
C LEU A 2 -16.39 0.28 -8.96
N ASN A 3 -16.53 -0.99 -9.32
CA ASN A 3 -17.05 -2.01 -8.40
C ASN A 3 -15.99 -2.26 -7.31
N MET A 4 -16.07 -1.54 -6.19
CA MET A 4 -15.15 -1.64 -5.04
C MET A 4 -15.55 -2.77 -4.07
N GLN A 5 -15.93 -3.94 -4.58
CA GLN A 5 -16.13 -5.11 -3.71
C GLN A 5 -14.76 -5.64 -3.28
N GLN A 6 -14.14 -4.95 -2.33
CA GLN A 6 -12.93 -5.44 -1.67
C GLN A 6 -13.32 -6.58 -0.73
N HIS A 7 -12.62 -7.70 -0.82
CA HIS A 7 -12.86 -8.84 0.07
C HIS A 7 -12.45 -8.46 1.51
N PRO A 8 -13.38 -8.43 2.48
CA PRO A 8 -13.08 -7.94 3.83
C PRO A 8 -11.93 -8.69 4.51
N SER A 9 -11.79 -9.98 4.20
CA SER A 9 -10.72 -10.82 4.72
C SER A 9 -9.34 -10.48 4.13
N ALA A 10 -9.26 -10.10 2.85
CA ALA A 10 -8.02 -9.66 2.21
C ALA A 10 -7.56 -8.31 2.78
N ILE A 11 -8.48 -7.35 2.93
CA ILE A 11 -8.23 -6.05 3.57
C ILE A 11 -7.63 -6.26 4.98
N ALA A 12 -8.30 -7.07 5.80
CA ALA A 12 -7.88 -7.29 7.19
C ALA A 12 -6.47 -7.91 7.27
N ARG A 13 -6.15 -8.89 6.40
CA ARG A 13 -4.83 -9.52 6.34
C ARG A 13 -3.75 -8.56 5.86
N LEU A 14 -4.01 -7.78 4.81
CA LEU A 14 -3.07 -6.77 4.30
C LEU A 14 -2.79 -5.70 5.36
N ARG A 15 -3.86 -5.15 5.97
CA ARG A 15 -3.75 -4.16 7.05
C ARG A 15 -2.91 -4.68 8.21
N SER A 16 -3.18 -5.89 8.68
CA SER A 16 -2.46 -6.50 9.80
C SER A 16 -0.97 -6.66 9.51
N GLN A 17 -0.60 -7.17 8.33
CA GLN A 17 0.80 -7.35 7.93
C GLN A 17 1.54 -6.01 7.74
N LEU A 18 0.88 -5.02 7.14
CA LEU A 18 1.43 -3.67 6.98
C LEU A 18 1.67 -3.00 8.35
N ALA A 19 0.69 -3.04 9.24
CA ALA A 19 0.79 -2.48 10.60
C ALA A 19 1.85 -3.20 11.44
N ALA A 20 2.01 -4.51 11.26
CA ALA A 20 3.07 -5.28 11.92
C ALA A 20 4.47 -5.04 11.33
N GLY A 21 4.59 -4.34 10.19
CA GLY A 21 5.86 -4.18 9.49
C GLY A 21 6.45 -5.50 8.97
N HIS A 22 5.61 -6.54 8.81
CA HIS A 22 6.06 -7.89 8.49
C HIS A 22 5.11 -8.58 7.52
N ILE A 23 5.67 -9.04 6.40
CA ILE A 23 4.97 -9.88 5.41
C ILE A 23 5.37 -11.33 5.67
N ALA A 24 4.41 -12.13 6.12
CA ALA A 24 4.64 -13.53 6.50
C ALA A 24 4.86 -14.43 5.26
N ASN A 25 4.04 -14.24 4.23
CA ASN A 25 4.15 -14.92 2.94
C ASN A 25 3.97 -13.91 1.80
N VAL A 26 5.03 -13.66 1.04
CA VAL A 26 5.05 -12.67 -0.04
C VAL A 26 4.07 -13.04 -1.16
N SER A 27 3.92 -14.32 -1.48
CA SER A 27 3.02 -14.77 -2.55
C SER A 27 1.55 -14.57 -2.16
N ASP A 28 1.19 -14.96 -0.94
CA ASP A 28 -0.18 -14.76 -0.44
C ASP A 28 -0.51 -13.28 -0.27
N PHE A 29 0.45 -12.48 0.20
CA PHE A 29 0.31 -11.03 0.33
C PHE A 29 0.00 -10.38 -1.02
N TRP A 30 0.76 -10.70 -2.08
CA TRP A 30 0.49 -10.13 -3.40
C TRP A 30 -0.80 -10.65 -4.01
N ARG A 31 -1.18 -11.91 -3.77
CA ARG A 31 -2.50 -12.43 -4.18
C ARG A 31 -3.65 -11.66 -3.51
N ASP A 32 -3.54 -11.38 -2.21
CA ASP A 32 -4.52 -10.56 -1.50
C ASP A 32 -4.57 -9.13 -2.06
N ALA A 33 -3.40 -8.50 -2.31
CA ALA A 33 -3.31 -7.16 -2.86
C ALA A 33 -3.91 -7.06 -4.28
N GLU A 34 -3.63 -8.04 -5.14
CA GLU A 34 -4.17 -8.12 -6.50
C GLU A 34 -5.69 -8.29 -6.51
N SER A 35 -6.27 -8.92 -5.48
CA SER A 35 -7.73 -9.07 -5.36
C SER A 35 -8.49 -7.77 -5.12
N LEU A 36 -7.81 -6.69 -4.71
CA LEU A 36 -8.45 -5.41 -4.39
C LEU A 36 -8.79 -4.55 -5.62
N ASN A 37 -8.24 -4.85 -6.79
CA ASN A 37 -8.37 -4.07 -8.03
C ASN A 37 -8.05 -2.56 -7.89
N GLY A 38 -7.23 -2.18 -6.90
CA GLY A 38 -6.93 -0.78 -6.57
C GLY A 38 -6.13 -0.63 -5.27
N PRO A 39 -5.95 0.60 -4.76
CA PRO A 39 -5.28 0.80 -3.48
C PRO A 39 -6.09 0.19 -2.33
N LEU A 40 -5.40 -0.10 -1.22
CA LEU A 40 -6.06 -0.43 0.04
C LEU A 40 -6.67 0.85 0.60
N VAL A 41 -7.99 0.85 0.82
CA VAL A 41 -8.73 2.02 1.32
C VAL A 41 -9.37 1.62 2.65
N MET A 42 -9.14 2.42 3.68
CA MET A 42 -9.69 2.20 5.02
C MET A 42 -10.35 3.47 5.55
N PRO A 43 -11.42 3.36 6.34
CA PRO A 43 -11.95 4.50 7.08
C PRO A 43 -10.94 4.99 8.11
N VAL A 44 -10.92 6.31 8.35
CA VAL A 44 -10.22 6.91 9.49
C VAL A 44 -11.18 6.98 10.67
N GLU A 45 -10.75 6.50 11.83
CA GLU A 45 -11.58 6.51 13.03
C GLU A 45 -11.88 7.96 13.45
N GLY A 46 -13.15 8.29 13.64
CA GLY A 46 -13.59 9.64 14.01
C GLY A 46 -13.66 10.66 12.86
N ALA A 47 -13.38 10.28 11.61
CA ALA A 47 -13.46 11.17 10.46
C ALA A 47 -14.21 10.52 9.29
N GLU A 48 -15.52 10.78 9.20
CA GLU A 48 -16.42 10.12 8.23
C GLU A 48 -16.09 10.40 6.76
N ASP A 49 -15.51 11.57 6.48
CA ASP A 49 -15.15 12.01 5.13
C ASP A 49 -13.70 11.68 4.76
N GLU A 50 -12.91 11.12 5.68
CA GLU A 50 -11.50 10.81 5.46
C GLU A 50 -11.26 9.32 5.23
N ARG A 51 -10.29 9.03 4.39
CA ARG A 51 -9.85 7.66 4.10
C ARG A 51 -8.34 7.57 4.19
N GLU A 52 -7.86 6.53 4.85
CA GLU A 52 -6.48 6.11 4.72
C GLU A 52 -6.35 5.31 3.41
N VAL A 53 -5.50 5.80 2.51
CA VAL A 53 -5.28 5.17 1.20
C VAL A 53 -3.83 4.71 1.11
N THR A 54 -3.63 3.39 1.11
CA THR A 54 -2.31 2.77 0.98
C THR A 54 -2.11 2.24 -0.44
N PHE A 55 -1.05 2.73 -1.09
CA PHE A 55 -0.61 2.27 -2.40
C PHE A 55 0.50 1.24 -2.25
N LEU A 56 0.40 0.13 -2.98
CA LEU A 56 1.40 -0.94 -3.01
C LEU A 56 2.02 -1.01 -4.40
N TRP A 57 3.33 -1.21 -4.45
CA TRP A 57 4.05 -1.40 -5.71
C TRP A 57 5.02 -2.57 -5.59
N ARG A 58 5.07 -3.41 -6.63
CA ARG A 58 6.00 -4.53 -6.76
C ARG A 58 6.83 -4.36 -8.04
N ALA A 59 8.12 -4.57 -7.93
CA ALA A 59 9.01 -4.69 -9.09
C ALA A 59 9.65 -6.08 -9.13
N TRP A 60 9.95 -6.56 -10.34
CA TRP A 60 10.69 -7.81 -10.56
C TRP A 60 12.21 -7.62 -10.51
N HIS A 61 12.66 -6.37 -10.54
CA HIS A 61 14.05 -5.97 -10.45
C HIS A 61 14.22 -4.84 -9.44
N SER A 62 15.47 -4.56 -9.06
CA SER A 62 15.77 -3.44 -8.16
C SER A 62 15.43 -2.11 -8.82
N LEU A 63 14.88 -1.19 -8.03
CA LEU A 63 14.57 0.18 -8.42
C LEU A 63 15.29 1.14 -7.46
N GLN A 64 15.71 2.30 -7.95
CA GLN A 64 16.25 3.37 -7.10
C GLN A 64 15.17 4.00 -6.20
N GLY A 65 13.91 3.94 -6.64
CA GLY A 65 12.75 4.41 -5.92
C GLY A 65 11.50 4.24 -6.77
N VAL A 66 10.34 4.38 -6.13
CA VAL A 66 9.04 4.41 -6.81
C VAL A 66 8.39 5.74 -6.45
N TYR A 67 7.98 6.50 -7.46
CA TYR A 67 7.29 7.76 -7.30
C TYR A 67 5.80 7.58 -7.62
N LEU A 68 4.95 7.81 -6.64
CA LEU A 68 3.50 7.84 -6.80
C LEU A 68 3.08 9.27 -7.17
N ARG A 69 2.58 9.45 -8.39
CA ARG A 69 2.07 10.74 -8.88
C ARG A 69 0.55 10.81 -8.75
N LEU A 70 0.06 11.56 -7.77
CA LEU A 70 -1.35 11.89 -7.58
C LEU A 70 -1.54 13.37 -7.91
N ASN A 71 -2.45 13.67 -8.84
CA ASN A 71 -2.71 15.04 -9.27
C ASN A 71 -3.07 15.92 -8.06
N ARG A 72 -2.36 17.05 -7.89
CA ARG A 72 -2.56 18.02 -6.81
C ARG A 72 -2.29 17.50 -5.39
N VAL A 73 -1.76 16.28 -5.23
CA VAL A 73 -1.47 15.69 -3.91
C VAL A 73 0.01 15.36 -3.78
N THR A 74 0.59 14.69 -4.78
CA THR A 74 2.00 14.30 -4.83
C THR A 74 2.60 14.62 -6.20
N ASP A 75 2.17 15.70 -6.82
CA ASP A 75 2.70 16.12 -8.13
C ASP A 75 4.10 16.74 -8.01
N LYS A 76 4.56 17.38 -9.10
CA LYS A 76 5.92 17.91 -9.22
C LYS A 76 6.29 18.93 -8.15
N GLU A 77 5.31 19.53 -7.48
CA GLU A 77 5.53 20.51 -6.41
C GLU A 77 5.75 19.83 -5.05
N HIS A 78 5.37 18.55 -4.93
CA HIS A 78 5.38 17.78 -3.68
C HIS A 78 6.09 16.42 -3.85
N VAL A 79 7.24 16.40 -4.55
CA VAL A 79 7.94 15.16 -4.94
C VAL A 79 8.25 14.25 -3.74
N ALA A 80 8.79 14.83 -2.65
CA ALA A 80 9.15 14.07 -1.46
C ALA A 80 7.96 13.29 -0.87
N LYS A 81 6.74 13.86 -0.94
CA LYS A 81 5.51 13.23 -0.48
C LYS A 81 5.06 12.06 -1.36
N GLY A 82 5.46 12.05 -2.63
CA GLY A 82 5.16 10.97 -3.58
C GLY A 82 6.16 9.81 -3.57
N MET A 83 7.33 9.97 -2.94
CA MET A 83 8.31 8.89 -2.87
C MET A 83 7.82 7.78 -1.95
N MET A 84 7.65 6.58 -2.51
CA MET A 84 7.25 5.41 -1.74
C MET A 84 8.40 4.89 -0.89
N THR A 85 8.08 4.43 0.30
CA THR A 85 9.04 3.79 1.18
C THR A 85 9.09 2.29 0.88
N PRO A 86 10.28 1.69 0.67
CA PRO A 86 10.38 0.25 0.50
C PRO A 86 9.89 -0.43 1.79
N PHE A 87 8.95 -1.37 1.64
CA PHE A 87 8.51 -2.16 2.79
C PHE A 87 9.70 -3.01 3.27
N PRO A 88 10.03 -3.00 4.58
CA PRO A 88 11.28 -3.58 5.04
C PRO A 88 11.37 -5.06 4.66
N ARG A 89 12.40 -5.41 3.86
CA ARG A 89 13.07 -6.69 4.06
C ARG A 89 13.81 -6.54 5.37
N ARG A 90 13.59 -7.44 6.32
CA ARG A 90 14.48 -7.61 7.46
C ARG A 90 15.93 -7.58 6.92
N ILE A 91 16.67 -6.52 7.22
CA ILE A 91 18.12 -6.57 7.18
C ILE A 91 18.45 -7.37 8.43
N SER A 92 18.83 -8.64 8.28
CA SER A 92 19.47 -9.36 9.38
C SER A 92 20.67 -8.52 9.80
N GLY A 93 20.59 -7.94 10.99
CA GLY A 93 21.70 -7.23 11.59
C GLY A 93 22.76 -8.23 12.04
N HIS A 94 23.99 -7.92 11.64
CA HIS A 94 25.28 -8.43 12.11
C HIS A 94 25.64 -9.88 11.80
#